data_AF-A0A642ULN7-F1
#
_entry.id   AF-A0A642ULN7-F1
#
_cell.length_a   1.000
_cell.length_b   1.000
_cell.length_c   1.000
_cell.angle_alpha   90.00
_cell.angle_beta   90.00
_cell.angle_gamma   90.00
#
_symmetry.space_group_name_H-M   'P 1'
#
loop_
_entity.id
_entity.type
_entity.pdbx_description
1 polymer ?
#
loop_
_entity_poly.entity_id
_entity_poly.type
_entity_poly.pdbx_seq_one_letter_code
_entity_poly.pdbx_strand_id
1 'polypeptide(L)'
;MDDYFRVVVTLLGPLPPESYLDARKGLRTLADFSLTQSFGLKAFQKRSVTFGHLSMHPTPVGSVLSVETGGVSVATKYTGALRHRYVEGCPHFALAAYLFSRFHIADDYGAIELKNIELNRYNIADIMLLWGNNKFQSISYSQQHNSATSALYTAGVKGMPPSSDNKPTASAVEHLDLAHLVEHAGFSSVADYHIVRDEVPPPPEVVSQIFTFVDTENNIGTVRAQFHHLCRQLRVSLVQDMALIRNRYPHSPLSRHPLFQSKQFDDYCDKVWALDPPQYRLATFSSPIPMPSDVHSLQEQLRQAHDQLVHMSHDFDSFVLRQRQQYAHQVHYLQQLRNVCHGCYLLTYNFYSHNQLILIQQNLSNASHLIETNLHISQEIMENQGVLGMMADSIKATAASLALPEDPVSSPSYPSDDDTHAWRKEVIKTLSPVVSPQSALRSAVLNRRLSRQATTLYEMWNDFKDVERGLAAHNITVTEWLKVHGSSERQFRHTRHKIIKFIEEEAMRRQTSVDVIKDMLHRKMISGDRPMSLDQLQRMLTSGRRIDLN
;
A
#
# COMPACT_ATOMS: atom_id res chain seq x y z
N MET A 1 14.07 17.23 -16.03
CA MET A 1 12.65 16.87 -16.25
C MET A 1 12.49 15.39 -16.56
N ASP A 2 13.36 14.80 -17.39
CA ASP A 2 13.25 13.40 -17.81
C ASP A 2 13.20 12.39 -16.66
N ASP A 3 14.05 12.56 -15.64
CA ASP A 3 14.03 11.70 -14.44
C ASP A 3 12.70 11.75 -13.68
N TYR A 4 12.07 12.93 -13.61
CA TYR A 4 10.75 13.05 -13.00
C TYR A 4 9.70 12.28 -13.80
N PHE A 5 9.67 12.41 -15.13
CA PHE A 5 8.75 11.65 -15.97
C PHE A 5 8.95 10.14 -15.84
N ARG A 6 10.19 9.66 -15.78
CA ARG A 6 10.49 8.22 -15.54
C ARG A 6 9.89 7.73 -14.23
N VAL A 7 10.01 8.53 -13.17
CA VAL A 7 9.40 8.20 -11.87
C VAL A 7 7.88 8.19 -11.96
N VAL A 8 7.26 9.20 -12.60
CA VAL A 8 5.80 9.26 -12.73
C VAL A 8 5.25 8.08 -13.54
N VAL A 9 5.87 7.78 -14.68
CA VAL A 9 5.54 6.61 -15.53
C VAL A 9 5.59 5.33 -14.71
N THR A 10 6.63 5.17 -13.88
CA THR A 10 6.79 4.00 -13.01
C THR A 10 5.70 3.92 -11.95
N LEU A 11 5.31 5.06 -11.34
CA LEU A 11 4.29 5.12 -10.29
C LEU A 11 2.85 4.93 -10.82
N LEU A 12 2.61 5.24 -12.09
CA LEU A 12 1.33 5.02 -12.77
C LEU A 12 1.23 3.63 -13.40
N GLY A 13 2.38 3.01 -13.72
CA GLY A 13 2.46 1.67 -14.26
C GLY A 13 2.26 0.56 -13.21
N PRO A 14 2.41 -0.71 -13.63
CA PRO A 14 2.44 -1.84 -12.71
C PRO A 14 3.68 -1.76 -11.82
N LEU A 15 3.47 -1.73 -10.51
CA LEU A 15 4.55 -1.80 -9.52
C LEU A 15 4.96 -3.27 -9.31
N PRO A 16 6.25 -3.57 -9.11
CA PRO A 16 6.70 -4.93 -8.79
C PRO A 16 6.02 -5.46 -7.53
N PRO A 17 5.69 -6.77 -7.43
CA PRO A 17 5.08 -7.36 -6.24
C PRO A 17 5.92 -7.16 -4.96
N GLU A 18 7.24 -7.19 -5.12
CA GLU A 18 8.23 -6.99 -4.04
C GLU A 18 8.43 -5.51 -3.68
N SER A 19 7.75 -4.58 -4.37
CA SER A 19 7.91 -3.16 -4.14
C SER A 19 7.39 -2.76 -2.76
N TYR A 20 8.12 -1.87 -2.08
CA TYR A 20 7.63 -1.21 -0.87
C TYR A 20 6.34 -0.39 -1.12
N LEU A 21 6.11 0.00 -2.37
CA LEU A 21 5.00 0.81 -2.81
C LEU A 21 3.82 -0.06 -3.20
N ASP A 22 2.74 0.02 -2.42
CA ASP A 22 1.41 -0.37 -2.88
C ASP A 22 0.78 0.76 -3.74
N ALA A 23 -0.40 0.50 -4.29
CA ALA A 23 -1.14 1.45 -5.11
C ALA A 23 -1.32 2.83 -4.45
N ARG A 24 -1.75 2.87 -3.18
CA ARG A 24 -2.00 4.13 -2.45
C ARG A 24 -0.68 4.84 -2.13
N LYS A 25 0.34 4.11 -1.68
CA LYS A 25 1.68 4.67 -1.44
C LYS A 25 2.28 5.21 -2.73
N GLY A 26 2.08 4.54 -3.86
CA GLY A 26 2.49 5.00 -5.18
C GLY A 26 1.88 6.35 -5.53
N LEU A 27 0.55 6.48 -5.42
CA LEU A 27 -0.16 7.74 -5.69
C LEU A 27 0.19 8.85 -4.67
N ARG A 28 0.37 8.52 -3.40
CA ARG A 28 0.89 9.47 -2.39
C ARG A 28 2.30 9.96 -2.74
N THR A 29 3.14 9.07 -3.24
CA THR A 29 4.51 9.38 -3.67
C THR A 29 4.50 10.23 -4.92
N LEU A 30 3.58 9.98 -5.86
CA LEU A 30 3.36 10.83 -7.04
C LEU A 30 3.01 12.27 -6.63
N ALA A 31 2.08 12.44 -5.69
CA ALA A 31 1.76 13.76 -5.13
C ALA A 31 2.97 14.38 -4.40
N ASP A 32 3.73 13.59 -3.65
CA ASP A 32 4.94 14.06 -2.96
C ASP A 32 6.02 14.59 -3.93
N PHE A 33 6.26 13.89 -5.04
CA PHE A 33 7.16 14.36 -6.09
C PHE A 33 6.60 15.61 -6.79
N SER A 34 5.30 15.66 -7.07
CA SER A 34 4.66 16.84 -7.68
C SER A 34 4.76 18.07 -6.77
N LEU A 35 4.60 17.94 -5.45
CA LEU A 35 4.81 19.05 -4.50
C LEU A 35 6.24 19.60 -4.55
N THR A 36 7.25 18.75 -4.79
CA THR A 36 8.63 19.21 -5.01
C THR A 36 8.80 19.79 -6.43
N GLN A 37 8.27 19.13 -7.45
CA GLN A 37 8.53 19.41 -8.87
C GLN A 37 7.64 20.48 -9.51
N SER A 38 6.49 20.80 -8.93
CA SER A 38 5.62 21.89 -9.38
C SER A 38 5.57 23.06 -8.41
N PHE A 39 5.68 22.80 -7.09
CA PHE A 39 5.55 23.85 -6.06
C PHE A 39 6.86 24.20 -5.33
N GLY A 40 7.92 23.41 -5.49
CA GLY A 40 9.23 23.72 -4.89
C GLY A 40 9.27 23.49 -3.38
N LEU A 41 8.33 22.71 -2.86
CA LEU A 41 8.25 22.44 -1.44
C LEU A 41 9.35 21.48 -1.00
N LYS A 42 10.10 21.89 0.04
CA LYS A 42 11.07 21.05 0.73
C LYS A 42 10.34 19.97 1.54
N ALA A 43 11.05 18.88 1.85
CA ALA A 43 10.46 17.72 2.53
C ALA A 43 9.70 18.08 3.81
N PHE A 44 10.21 19.01 4.63
CA PHE A 44 9.52 19.43 5.85
C PHE A 44 8.26 20.26 5.59
N GLN A 45 8.26 21.11 4.55
CA GLN A 45 7.09 21.91 4.16
C GLN A 45 5.97 21.00 3.64
N LYS A 46 6.31 20.03 2.79
CA LYS A 46 5.34 19.03 2.28
C LYS A 46 4.60 18.31 3.40
N ARG A 47 5.31 18.00 4.49
CA ARG A 47 4.75 17.34 5.67
C ARG A 47 3.89 18.24 6.54
N SER A 48 3.91 19.57 6.37
CA SER A 48 3.02 20.49 7.09
C SER A 48 1.78 20.89 6.29
N VAL A 49 1.69 20.50 5.00
CA VAL A 49 0.53 20.82 4.16
C VAL A 49 -0.69 20.02 4.64
N THR A 50 -1.77 20.74 4.92
CA THR A 50 -3.10 20.20 5.23
C THR A 50 -4.07 20.55 4.11
N PHE A 51 -5.28 19.99 4.14
CA PHE A 51 -6.32 20.35 3.17
C PHE A 51 -6.70 21.83 3.22
N GLY A 52 -6.61 22.46 4.41
CA GLY A 52 -6.89 23.90 4.54
C GLY A 52 -5.88 24.81 3.85
N HIS A 53 -4.67 24.32 3.55
CA HIS A 53 -3.64 25.09 2.84
C HIS A 53 -3.78 25.02 1.31
N LEU A 54 -4.73 24.26 0.79
CA LEU A 54 -4.91 24.04 -0.64
C LEU A 54 -6.07 24.88 -1.16
N SER A 55 -5.86 25.51 -2.31
CA SER A 55 -6.89 26.32 -2.95
C SER A 55 -6.76 26.33 -4.45
N MET A 56 -7.85 26.66 -5.12
CA MET A 56 -7.91 26.82 -6.56
C MET A 56 -8.36 28.24 -6.86
N HIS A 57 -7.62 28.95 -7.70
CA HIS A 57 -7.88 30.36 -8.03
C HIS A 57 -8.01 30.52 -9.55
N PRO A 58 -9.09 31.14 -10.05
CA PRO A 58 -9.23 31.41 -11.47
C PRO A 58 -8.24 32.50 -11.91
N THR A 59 -7.70 32.35 -13.11
CA THR A 59 -6.81 33.31 -13.79
C THR A 59 -7.23 33.45 -15.25
N PRO A 60 -6.74 34.44 -16.01
CA PRO A 60 -7.12 34.63 -17.41
C PRO A 60 -6.84 33.43 -18.32
N VAL A 61 -5.87 32.59 -17.98
CA VAL A 61 -5.47 31.42 -18.80
C VAL A 61 -5.98 30.09 -18.25
N GLY A 62 -6.57 30.06 -17.06
CA GLY A 62 -7.02 28.82 -16.43
C GLY A 62 -7.03 28.91 -14.90
N SER A 63 -7.08 27.77 -14.23
CA SER A 63 -7.07 27.73 -12.76
C SER A 63 -5.68 27.43 -12.21
N VAL A 64 -5.22 28.24 -11.25
CA VAL A 64 -4.00 28.00 -10.49
C VAL A 64 -4.35 27.22 -9.23
N LEU A 65 -3.74 26.04 -9.09
CA LEU A 65 -3.72 25.29 -7.84
C LEU A 65 -2.64 25.93 -6.98
N SER A 66 -2.98 26.43 -5.80
CA SER A 66 -2.03 27.04 -4.87
C SER A 66 -1.93 26.28 -3.56
N VAL A 67 -0.73 26.36 -2.97
CA VAL A 67 -0.40 25.86 -1.65
C VAL A 67 0.05 27.04 -0.81
N GLU A 68 -0.68 27.28 0.28
CA GLU A 68 -0.27 28.19 1.33
C GLU A 68 0.89 27.56 2.13
N THR A 69 1.96 28.32 2.29
CA THR A 69 3.14 27.96 3.07
C THR A 69 3.44 29.08 4.05
N GLY A 70 3.50 28.75 5.34
CA GLY A 70 3.74 29.73 6.38
C GLY A 70 3.99 29.01 7.70
N GLY A 71 4.86 29.58 8.53
CA GLY A 71 5.02 29.14 9.91
C GLY A 71 4.34 30.12 10.85
N VAL A 72 4.13 29.74 12.11
CA VAL A 72 3.59 30.62 13.17
C VAL A 72 4.34 31.97 13.27
N SER A 73 5.59 32.02 12.82
CA SER A 73 6.46 33.20 12.87
C SER A 73 6.96 33.68 11.50
N VAL A 74 6.48 33.11 10.39
CA VAL A 74 6.92 33.47 9.03
C VAL A 74 5.72 33.98 8.26
N ALA A 75 5.87 35.12 7.60
CA ALA A 75 4.83 35.68 6.73
C ALA A 75 4.31 34.61 5.76
N THR A 76 2.99 34.53 5.62
CA THR A 76 2.32 33.63 4.69
C THR A 76 2.85 33.86 3.28
N LYS A 77 3.21 32.76 2.61
CA LYS A 77 3.67 32.71 1.23
C LYS A 77 2.85 31.69 0.46
N TYR A 78 2.49 32.03 -0.75
CA TYR A 78 1.81 31.13 -1.68
C TYR A 78 2.79 30.69 -2.74
N THR A 79 2.66 29.42 -3.15
CA THR A 79 3.21 28.90 -4.38
C THR A 79 2.07 28.28 -5.17
N GLY A 80 2.16 28.28 -6.50
CA GLY A 80 1.09 27.78 -7.35
C GLY A 80 1.60 26.98 -8.52
N ALA A 81 0.67 26.29 -9.17
CA ALA A 81 0.92 25.58 -10.42
C ALA A 81 -0.34 25.55 -11.30
N LEU A 82 -0.13 25.76 -12.59
CA LEU A 82 -1.14 25.54 -13.62
C LEU A 82 -1.19 24.06 -14.02
N ARG A 83 -2.21 23.69 -14.79
CA ARG A 83 -2.21 22.37 -15.45
C ARG A 83 -1.07 22.30 -16.44
N HIS A 84 -0.35 21.18 -16.43
CA HIS A 84 0.78 20.95 -17.30
C HIS A 84 0.33 20.41 -18.65
N ARG A 85 1.07 20.73 -19.73
CA ARG A 85 0.82 20.24 -21.09
C ARG A 85 0.70 18.72 -21.12
N TYR A 86 1.66 18.02 -20.55
CA TYR A 86 1.65 16.56 -20.36
C TYR A 86 0.98 16.16 -19.05
N VAL A 87 0.11 15.16 -19.10
CA VAL A 87 -0.67 14.67 -17.94
C VAL A 87 0.23 14.11 -16.83
N GLU A 88 1.32 13.45 -17.18
CA GLU A 88 2.32 12.91 -16.25
C GLU A 88 3.06 14.03 -15.50
N GLY A 89 3.13 15.23 -16.09
CA GLY A 89 3.71 16.41 -15.47
C GLY A 89 2.70 17.26 -14.69
N CYS A 90 1.41 16.89 -14.70
CA CYS A 90 0.34 17.75 -14.25
C CYS A 90 0.16 17.70 -12.71
N PRO A 91 0.38 18.82 -11.99
CA PRO A 91 0.20 18.83 -10.54
C PRO A 91 -1.26 18.69 -10.12
N HIS A 92 -2.19 19.16 -10.95
CA HIS A 92 -3.62 18.99 -10.73
C HIS A 92 -3.99 17.50 -10.78
N PHE A 93 -3.49 16.78 -11.80
CA PHE A 93 -3.66 15.33 -11.91
C PHE A 93 -3.07 14.61 -10.71
N ALA A 94 -1.78 14.84 -10.39
CA ALA A 94 -1.08 14.15 -9.31
C ALA A 94 -1.81 14.30 -7.96
N LEU A 95 -2.28 15.52 -7.66
CA LEU A 95 -3.04 15.80 -6.45
C LEU A 95 -4.44 15.17 -6.50
N ALA A 96 -5.17 15.30 -7.61
CA ALA A 96 -6.51 14.75 -7.76
C ALA A 96 -6.52 13.22 -7.71
N ALA A 97 -5.56 12.56 -8.35
CA ALA A 97 -5.36 11.12 -8.33
C ALA A 97 -5.11 10.61 -6.91
N TYR A 98 -4.26 11.29 -6.15
CA TYR A 98 -3.99 10.93 -4.77
C TYR A 98 -5.22 11.16 -3.88
N LEU A 99 -5.89 12.31 -3.98
CA LEU A 99 -7.14 12.54 -3.24
C LEU A 99 -8.20 11.50 -3.62
N PHE A 100 -8.34 11.17 -4.90
CA PHE A 100 -9.24 10.12 -5.37
C PHE A 100 -8.96 8.79 -4.66
N SER A 101 -7.68 8.40 -4.53
CA SER A 101 -7.31 7.18 -3.81
C SER A 101 -7.71 7.17 -2.33
N ARG A 102 -7.79 8.33 -1.67
CA ARG A 102 -8.19 8.44 -0.26
C ARG A 102 -9.71 8.32 -0.08
N PHE A 103 -10.48 8.78 -1.07
CA PHE A 103 -11.95 8.85 -1.01
C PHE A 103 -12.66 7.68 -1.69
N HIS A 104 -12.03 7.03 -2.67
CA HIS A 104 -12.71 6.07 -3.57
C HIS A 104 -12.05 4.70 -3.64
N ILE A 105 -10.74 4.60 -3.46
CA ILE A 105 -10.02 3.32 -3.56
C ILE A 105 -9.88 2.73 -2.17
N ALA A 106 -10.42 1.54 -1.91
CA ALA A 106 -10.21 0.80 -0.67
C ALA A 106 -8.75 0.34 -0.49
N ASP A 107 -8.27 0.17 0.75
CA ASP A 107 -6.96 -0.47 0.98
C ASP A 107 -7.09 -1.99 0.83
N ASP A 108 -5.97 -2.67 1.06
CA ASP A 108 -5.86 -4.13 1.09
C ASP A 108 -6.82 -4.78 2.10
N TYR A 109 -7.40 -4.01 3.04
CA TYR A 109 -8.39 -4.47 4.01
C TYR A 109 -9.83 -4.07 3.64
N GLY A 110 -10.05 -3.47 2.47
CA GLY A 110 -11.36 -3.03 2.01
C GLY A 110 -11.84 -1.71 2.63
N ALA A 111 -11.02 -1.02 3.43
CA ALA A 111 -11.41 0.22 4.08
C ALA A 111 -11.12 1.44 3.21
N ILE A 112 -12.10 2.33 3.03
CA ILE A 112 -11.91 3.66 2.46
C ILE A 112 -11.43 4.60 3.56
N GLU A 113 -10.35 5.34 3.32
CA GLU A 113 -9.68 6.16 4.33
C GLU A 113 -10.55 7.34 4.81
N LEU A 114 -11.14 8.09 3.87
CA LEU A 114 -11.97 9.25 4.17
C LEU A 114 -13.37 9.02 3.61
N LYS A 115 -14.32 8.68 4.49
CA LYS A 115 -15.73 8.58 4.12
C LYS A 115 -16.40 9.95 4.20
N ASN A 116 -17.35 10.24 3.31
CA ASN A 116 -18.09 11.51 3.28
C ASN A 116 -18.71 11.89 4.65
N ILE A 117 -19.25 10.91 5.37
CA ILE A 117 -19.88 11.12 6.69
C ILE A 117 -18.85 11.64 7.71
N GLU A 118 -17.59 11.22 7.59
CA GLU A 118 -16.53 11.60 8.53
C GLU A 118 -16.00 13.01 8.28
N LEU A 119 -15.93 13.46 7.02
CA LEU A 119 -15.50 14.82 6.66
C LEU A 119 -16.31 15.88 7.42
N ASN A 120 -17.61 15.64 7.64
CA ASN A 120 -18.46 16.57 8.38
C ASN A 120 -18.05 16.71 9.85
N ARG A 121 -17.46 15.66 10.44
CA ARG A 121 -17.04 15.62 11.85
C ARG A 121 -15.67 16.25 12.10
N TYR A 122 -14.89 16.48 11.06
CA TYR A 122 -13.53 16.97 11.18
C TYR A 122 -13.39 18.40 10.70
N ASN A 123 -12.45 19.10 11.32
CA ASN A 123 -11.94 20.34 10.78
C ASN A 123 -10.99 20.03 9.61
N ILE A 124 -11.34 20.51 8.42
CA ILE A 124 -10.57 20.27 7.20
C ILE A 124 -9.14 20.81 7.32
N ALA A 125 -8.95 21.89 8.08
CA ALA A 125 -7.64 22.48 8.29
C ALA A 125 -6.66 21.55 9.02
N ASP A 126 -7.15 20.54 9.74
CA ASP A 126 -6.32 19.61 10.53
C ASP A 126 -6.00 18.33 9.76
N ILE A 127 -6.63 18.10 8.60
CA ILE A 127 -6.41 16.89 7.80
C ILE A 127 -5.16 17.07 6.96
N MET A 128 -4.14 16.24 7.21
CA MET A 128 -2.88 16.27 6.48
C MET A 128 -3.08 15.86 5.02
N LEU A 129 -2.42 16.58 4.11
CA LEU A 129 -2.38 16.18 2.70
C LEU A 129 -1.64 14.84 2.57
N LEU A 130 -0.35 14.83 2.92
CA LEU A 130 0.48 13.61 2.95
C LEU A 130 0.40 12.97 4.34
N TRP A 131 -0.55 12.06 4.54
CA TRP A 131 -0.80 11.47 5.85
C TRP A 131 0.14 10.30 6.15
N GLY A 132 0.38 10.10 7.45
CA GLY A 132 1.27 9.07 8.01
C GLY A 132 0.50 7.86 8.53
N ASN A 133 0.46 7.67 9.85
CA ASN A 133 -0.26 6.56 10.48
C ASN A 133 -1.75 6.86 10.68
N ASN A 134 -2.13 8.14 10.70
CA ASN A 134 -3.51 8.58 10.72
C ASN A 134 -3.66 9.87 9.91
N LYS A 135 -4.89 10.22 9.53
CA LYS A 135 -5.22 11.38 8.68
C LYS A 135 -4.85 12.76 9.25
N PHE A 136 -4.60 12.86 10.57
CA PHE A 136 -4.19 14.09 11.25
C PHE A 136 -2.69 14.15 11.52
N GLN A 137 -1.95 13.07 11.23
CA GLN A 137 -0.52 12.99 11.45
C GLN A 137 0.21 13.03 10.11
N SER A 138 1.20 13.91 10.00
CA SER A 138 2.07 13.98 8.83
C SER A 138 2.77 12.63 8.60
N ILE A 139 2.99 12.27 7.34
CA ILE A 139 3.91 11.16 7.01
C ILE A 139 5.27 11.38 7.70
N SER A 140 5.84 10.33 8.28
CA SER A 140 7.18 10.45 8.88
C SER A 140 8.25 10.66 7.81
N TYR A 141 9.36 11.30 8.18
CA TYR A 141 10.50 11.48 7.25
C TYR A 141 10.98 10.14 6.68
N SER A 142 11.08 9.09 7.51
CA SER A 142 11.53 7.77 7.06
C SER A 142 10.55 7.13 6.09
N GLN A 143 9.24 7.22 6.32
CA GLN A 143 8.23 6.71 5.38
C GLN A 143 8.28 7.46 4.04
N GLN A 144 8.37 8.80 4.08
CA GLN A 144 8.49 9.64 2.89
C GLN A 144 9.76 9.30 2.11
N HIS A 145 10.90 9.24 2.79
CA HIS A 145 12.19 8.92 2.20
C HIS A 145 12.21 7.51 1.59
N ASN A 146 11.73 6.49 2.31
CA ASN A 146 11.69 5.12 1.80
C ASN A 146 10.79 5.01 0.56
N SER A 147 9.64 5.70 0.56
CA SER A 147 8.73 5.70 -0.59
C SER A 147 9.39 6.35 -1.80
N ALA A 148 10.03 7.51 -1.62
CA ALA A 148 10.75 8.21 -2.68
C ALA A 148 11.93 7.40 -3.21
N THR A 149 12.77 6.83 -2.34
CA THR A 149 13.92 6.00 -2.73
C THR A 149 13.47 4.74 -3.47
N SER A 150 12.40 4.07 -3.02
CA SER A 150 11.82 2.92 -3.72
C SER A 150 11.32 3.30 -5.11
N ALA A 151 10.66 4.45 -5.26
CA ALA A 151 10.18 4.93 -6.55
C ALA A 151 11.34 5.24 -7.52
N LEU A 152 12.38 5.93 -7.03
CA LEU A 152 13.58 6.25 -7.81
C LEU A 152 14.33 4.99 -8.24
N TYR A 153 14.50 4.04 -7.32
CA TYR A 153 15.13 2.76 -7.61
C TYR A 153 14.37 1.99 -8.69
N THR A 154 13.04 1.87 -8.54
CA THR A 154 12.17 1.17 -9.51
C THR A 154 12.21 1.87 -10.88
N ALA A 155 12.29 3.19 -10.90
CA ALA A 155 12.40 3.97 -12.13
C ALA A 155 13.81 3.93 -12.77
N GLY A 156 14.81 3.34 -12.10
CA GLY A 156 16.20 3.34 -12.54
C GLY A 156 16.84 4.73 -12.53
N VAL A 157 16.43 5.60 -11.60
CA VAL A 157 16.91 6.97 -11.46
C VAL A 157 17.86 7.06 -10.26
N LYS A 158 19.09 7.56 -10.49
CA LYS A 158 20.13 7.67 -9.47
C LYS A 158 19.99 8.98 -8.69
N GLY A 159 18.99 9.04 -7.82
CA GLY A 159 18.79 10.16 -6.88
C GLY A 159 17.63 11.07 -7.22
N MET A 160 17.27 11.94 -6.27
CA MET A 160 16.16 12.87 -6.45
C MET A 160 16.47 13.85 -7.58
N PRO A 161 15.55 14.05 -8.55
CA PRO A 161 15.73 15.12 -9.52
C PRO A 161 15.82 16.45 -8.79
N PRO A 162 16.79 17.32 -9.14
CA PRO A 162 16.94 18.62 -8.49
C PRO A 162 15.62 19.39 -8.62
N SER A 163 15.17 20.03 -7.53
CA SER A 163 14.13 21.04 -7.66
C SER A 163 14.75 22.28 -8.29
N SER A 164 14.09 22.91 -9.25
CA SER A 164 14.48 24.27 -9.63
C SER A 164 14.24 25.18 -8.43
N ASP A 165 15.31 25.79 -7.91
CA ASP A 165 15.23 26.68 -6.73
C ASP A 165 14.44 27.98 -7.00
N ASN A 166 14.11 28.26 -8.26
CA ASN A 166 13.53 29.53 -8.71
C ASN A 166 11.99 29.58 -8.76
N LYS A 167 11.28 28.72 -8.05
CA LYS A 167 9.82 28.68 -8.21
C LYS A 167 9.13 29.91 -7.66
N PRO A 168 8.06 30.39 -8.33
CA PRO A 168 7.42 31.62 -7.96
C PRO A 168 6.76 31.43 -6.60
N THR A 169 7.14 32.29 -5.67
CA THR A 169 6.46 32.44 -4.38
C THR A 169 6.01 33.88 -4.23
N ALA A 170 4.84 34.09 -3.65
CA ALA A 170 4.23 35.41 -3.50
C ALA A 170 3.57 35.57 -2.13
N SER A 171 3.37 36.79 -1.65
CA SER A 171 2.65 37.06 -0.40
C SER A 171 1.13 36.88 -0.51
N ALA A 172 0.60 36.90 -1.73
CA ALA A 172 -0.79 36.68 -2.07
C ALA A 172 -0.88 35.89 -3.38
N VAL A 173 -1.96 35.14 -3.59
CA VAL A 173 -2.11 34.25 -4.76
C VAL A 173 -2.18 35.05 -6.06
N GLU A 174 -2.79 36.23 -6.00
CA GLU A 174 -2.95 37.18 -7.12
C GLU A 174 -1.61 37.74 -7.61
N HIS A 175 -0.56 37.65 -6.79
CA HIS A 175 0.79 38.12 -7.11
C HIS A 175 1.72 37.01 -7.61
N LEU A 176 1.22 35.80 -7.85
CA LEU A 176 2.02 34.75 -8.49
C LEU A 176 2.33 35.14 -9.94
N ASP A 177 3.60 35.00 -10.33
CA ASP A 177 4.06 35.30 -11.69
C ASP A 177 3.47 34.30 -12.70
N LEU A 178 2.40 34.74 -13.38
CA LEU A 178 1.67 33.91 -14.32
C LEU A 178 2.55 33.45 -15.51
N ALA A 179 3.45 34.30 -15.99
CA ALA A 179 4.32 33.94 -17.12
C ALA A 179 5.24 32.77 -16.73
N HIS A 180 5.80 32.84 -15.52
CA HIS A 180 6.65 31.78 -15.00
C HIS A 180 5.87 30.49 -14.68
N LEU A 181 4.63 30.60 -14.20
CA LEU A 181 3.74 29.44 -14.01
C LEU A 181 3.41 28.74 -15.33
N VAL A 182 3.20 29.51 -16.41
CA VAL A 182 2.92 29.00 -17.76
C VAL A 182 4.16 28.30 -18.35
N GLU A 183 5.35 28.88 -18.17
CA GLU A 183 6.61 28.26 -18.55
C GLU A 183 6.81 26.92 -17.83
N HIS A 184 6.59 26.89 -16.52
CA HIS A 184 6.64 25.68 -15.71
C HIS A 184 5.59 24.63 -16.09
N ALA A 185 4.47 25.04 -16.68
CA ALA A 185 3.45 24.14 -17.23
C ALA A 185 3.82 23.55 -18.60
N GLY A 186 4.98 23.92 -19.17
CA GLY A 186 5.50 23.38 -20.42
C GLY A 186 5.07 24.17 -21.67
N PHE A 187 4.75 25.45 -21.51
CA PHE A 187 4.34 26.36 -22.59
C PHE A 187 5.33 27.50 -22.75
N SER A 188 5.45 28.06 -23.95
CA SER A 188 6.44 29.12 -24.24
C SER A 188 5.97 30.50 -23.82
N SER A 189 4.66 30.74 -23.78
CA SER A 189 4.09 32.04 -23.42
C SER A 189 2.66 31.89 -22.89
N VAL A 190 2.17 32.93 -22.20
CA VAL A 190 0.78 33.02 -21.71
C VAL A 190 -0.24 32.86 -22.86
N ALA A 191 0.07 33.38 -24.04
CA ALA A 191 -0.80 33.27 -25.23
C ALA A 191 -0.84 31.83 -25.78
N ASP A 192 0.22 31.05 -25.60
CA ASP A 192 0.30 29.66 -26.05
C ASP A 192 -0.27 28.67 -25.02
N TYR A 193 -0.68 29.15 -23.83
CA TYR A 193 -1.22 28.28 -22.80
C TYR A 193 -2.57 27.72 -23.23
N HIS A 194 -2.56 26.45 -23.63
CA HIS A 194 -3.75 25.74 -24.04
C HIS A 194 -3.67 24.25 -23.67
N ILE A 195 -4.67 23.78 -22.93
CA ILE A 195 -4.80 22.38 -22.53
C ILE A 195 -5.83 21.73 -23.45
N VAL A 196 -5.37 20.99 -24.45
CA VAL A 196 -6.23 20.39 -25.50
C VAL A 196 -7.37 19.55 -24.92
N ARG A 197 -7.09 18.75 -23.88
CA ARG A 197 -8.08 17.93 -23.19
C ARG A 197 -9.15 18.72 -22.40
N ASP A 198 -9.04 20.03 -22.31
CA ASP A 198 -10.05 20.89 -21.69
C ASP A 198 -11.16 21.27 -22.68
N GLU A 199 -10.93 21.08 -23.98
CA GLU A 199 -11.92 21.34 -25.04
C GLU A 199 -13.09 20.36 -25.01
N VAL A 200 -12.89 19.15 -24.49
CA VAL A 200 -13.94 18.14 -24.38
C VAL A 200 -14.51 18.14 -22.96
N PRO A 201 -15.78 18.56 -22.76
CA PRO A 201 -16.39 18.53 -21.44
C PRO A 201 -16.52 17.08 -20.95
N PRO A 202 -16.10 16.76 -19.71
CA PRO A 202 -16.21 15.42 -19.16
C PRO A 202 -17.68 15.03 -18.93
N PRO A 203 -18.05 13.73 -19.00
CA PRO A 203 -19.42 13.29 -18.76
C PRO A 203 -19.88 13.64 -17.35
N PRO A 204 -21.01 14.35 -17.18
CA PRO A 204 -21.49 14.78 -15.86
C PRO A 204 -21.82 13.61 -14.93
N GLU A 205 -22.24 12.46 -15.48
CA GLU A 205 -22.52 11.23 -14.73
C GLU A 205 -21.25 10.68 -14.09
N VAL A 206 -20.10 10.80 -14.76
CA VAL A 206 -18.81 10.34 -14.25
C VAL A 206 -18.28 11.34 -13.21
N VAL A 207 -18.36 12.65 -13.52
CA VAL A 207 -17.91 13.72 -12.62
C VAL A 207 -18.69 13.73 -11.30
N SER A 208 -20.01 13.57 -11.33
CA SER A 208 -20.87 13.58 -10.14
C SER A 208 -20.61 12.41 -9.17
N GLN A 209 -20.02 11.31 -9.66
CA GLN A 209 -19.62 10.19 -8.81
C GLN A 209 -18.29 10.44 -8.07
N ILE A 210 -17.52 11.45 -8.47
CA ILE A 210 -16.24 11.81 -7.85
C ILE A 210 -16.43 12.92 -6.81
N PHE A 211 -15.98 12.64 -5.59
CA PHE A 211 -16.04 13.55 -4.44
C PHE A 211 -17.47 14.00 -4.13
N THR A 212 -18.43 13.08 -4.11
CA THR A 212 -19.87 13.35 -3.91
C THR A 212 -20.22 14.23 -2.71
N PHE A 213 -19.34 14.33 -1.69
CA PHE A 213 -19.51 15.27 -0.58
C PHE A 213 -19.53 16.75 -1.00
N VAL A 214 -18.91 17.11 -2.13
CA VAL A 214 -18.86 18.52 -2.59
C VAL A 214 -20.21 19.05 -3.05
N ASP A 215 -21.15 18.18 -3.40
CA ASP A 215 -22.48 18.56 -3.89
C ASP A 215 -23.49 18.72 -2.73
N THR A 216 -23.09 18.41 -1.50
CA THR A 216 -23.93 18.65 -0.31
C THR A 216 -23.79 20.09 0.18
N GLU A 217 -24.79 20.92 -0.09
CA GLU A 217 -24.89 22.32 0.35
C GLU A 217 -25.31 22.41 1.81
N ASN A 218 -24.34 22.29 2.72
CA ASN A 218 -24.56 22.72 4.10
C ASN A 218 -23.87 24.07 4.34
N ASN A 219 -24.30 24.79 5.38
CA ASN A 219 -23.75 26.08 5.77
C ASN A 219 -22.28 25.91 6.20
N ILE A 220 -21.37 25.98 5.23
CA ILE A 220 -19.98 25.52 5.32
C ILE A 220 -19.09 26.71 5.67
N GLY A 221 -18.27 26.59 6.72
CA GLY A 221 -17.24 27.59 7.05
C GLY A 221 -16.24 27.81 5.91
N THR A 222 -15.59 28.97 5.88
CA THR A 222 -14.76 29.46 4.74
C THR A 222 -13.73 28.45 4.23
N VAL A 223 -12.95 27.82 5.13
CA VAL A 223 -11.90 26.84 4.75
C VAL A 223 -12.50 25.59 4.09
N ARG A 224 -13.63 25.08 4.59
CA ARG A 224 -14.29 23.92 3.98
C ARG A 224 -14.94 24.30 2.65
N ALA A 225 -15.44 25.52 2.50
CA ALA A 225 -15.99 26.01 1.22
C ALA A 225 -14.89 26.10 0.15
N GLN A 226 -13.72 26.60 0.53
CA GLN A 226 -12.52 26.64 -0.31
C GLN A 226 -12.08 25.23 -0.73
N PHE A 227 -12.04 24.28 0.21
CA PHE A 227 -11.72 22.89 -0.10
C PHE A 227 -12.77 22.21 -1.01
N HIS A 228 -14.06 22.49 -0.80
CA HIS A 228 -15.13 22.01 -1.70
C HIS A 228 -14.94 22.57 -3.11
N HIS A 229 -14.65 23.87 -3.24
CA HIS A 229 -14.36 24.50 -4.52
C HIS A 229 -13.16 23.84 -5.22
N LEU A 230 -12.06 23.62 -4.47
CA LEU A 230 -10.89 22.89 -4.96
C LEU A 230 -11.28 21.49 -5.47
N CYS A 231 -11.99 20.69 -4.68
CA CYS A 231 -12.40 19.33 -5.08
C CYS A 231 -13.32 19.32 -6.31
N ARG A 232 -14.21 20.31 -6.46
CA ARG A 232 -15.06 20.45 -7.68
C ARG A 232 -14.22 20.69 -8.93
N GLN A 233 -13.17 21.49 -8.84
CA GLN A 233 -12.26 21.74 -9.97
C GLN A 233 -11.40 20.49 -10.24
N LEU A 234 -10.82 19.90 -9.19
CA LEU A 234 -9.97 18.72 -9.32
C LEU A 234 -10.71 17.49 -9.88
N ARG A 235 -12.00 17.29 -9.59
CA ARG A 235 -12.76 16.16 -10.19
C ARG A 235 -12.93 16.30 -11.70
N VAL A 236 -13.12 17.54 -12.20
CA VAL A 236 -13.22 17.80 -13.64
C VAL A 236 -11.87 17.52 -14.29
N SER A 237 -10.79 18.11 -13.75
CA SER A 237 -9.43 17.88 -14.24
C SER A 237 -9.06 16.40 -14.21
N LEU A 238 -9.43 15.67 -13.15
CA LEU A 238 -9.17 14.24 -13.02
C LEU A 238 -9.85 13.44 -14.14
N VAL A 239 -11.12 13.67 -14.45
CA VAL A 239 -11.82 12.93 -15.52
C VAL A 239 -11.17 13.23 -16.88
N GLN A 240 -10.82 14.49 -17.15
CA GLN A 240 -10.11 14.89 -18.38
C GLN A 240 -8.73 14.22 -18.49
N ASP A 241 -7.95 14.25 -17.41
CA ASP A 241 -6.61 13.65 -17.36
C ASP A 241 -6.69 12.11 -17.46
N MET A 242 -7.71 11.49 -16.86
CA MET A 242 -7.89 10.04 -16.86
C MET A 242 -8.17 9.46 -18.25
N ALA A 243 -8.71 10.24 -19.20
CA ALA A 243 -8.91 9.79 -20.57
C ALA A 243 -7.58 9.40 -21.24
N LEU A 244 -6.51 10.14 -20.95
CA LEU A 244 -5.16 9.84 -21.43
C LEU A 244 -4.49 8.75 -20.59
N ILE A 245 -4.65 8.83 -19.26
CA ILE A 245 -4.01 7.89 -18.32
C ILE A 245 -4.54 6.48 -18.50
N ARG A 246 -5.84 6.29 -18.77
CA ARG A 246 -6.41 4.95 -18.94
C ARG A 246 -5.79 4.22 -20.11
N ASN A 247 -5.61 4.91 -21.24
CA ASN A 247 -5.02 4.35 -22.44
C ASN A 247 -3.51 4.10 -22.29
N ARG A 248 -2.79 5.02 -21.64
CA ARG A 248 -1.32 4.89 -21.45
C ARG A 248 -0.94 3.91 -20.33
N TYR A 249 -1.76 3.83 -19.29
CA TYR A 249 -1.51 3.06 -18.07
C TYR A 249 -2.75 2.26 -17.67
N PRO A 250 -3.17 1.26 -18.47
CA PRO A 250 -4.40 0.50 -18.22
C PRO A 250 -4.36 -0.29 -16.90
N HIS A 251 -3.15 -0.65 -16.45
CA HIS A 251 -2.96 -1.36 -15.19
C HIS A 251 -2.86 -0.46 -13.95
N SER A 252 -2.92 0.87 -14.13
CA SER A 252 -2.87 1.79 -13.00
C SER A 252 -4.04 1.50 -12.03
N PRO A 253 -3.86 1.68 -10.72
CA PRO A 253 -4.94 1.51 -9.75
C PRO A 253 -6.16 2.39 -10.05
N LEU A 254 -5.94 3.56 -10.67
CA LEU A 254 -7.00 4.47 -11.07
C LEU A 254 -7.78 3.90 -12.27
N SER A 255 -7.07 3.46 -13.31
CA SER A 255 -7.66 2.92 -14.56
C SER A 255 -8.51 1.68 -14.32
N ARG A 256 -8.19 0.90 -13.28
CA ARG A 256 -8.95 -0.29 -12.87
C ARG A 256 -10.20 0.02 -12.05
N HIS A 257 -10.40 1.26 -11.63
CA HIS A 257 -11.57 1.62 -10.85
C HIS A 257 -12.83 1.59 -11.74
N PRO A 258 -13.96 0.98 -11.30
CA PRO A 258 -15.15 0.79 -12.14
C PRO A 258 -15.70 2.06 -12.78
N LEU A 259 -15.57 3.20 -12.10
CA LEU A 259 -15.95 4.52 -12.61
C LEU A 259 -15.31 4.84 -13.97
N PHE A 260 -14.03 4.48 -14.16
CA PHE A 260 -13.28 4.71 -15.39
C PHE A 260 -13.36 3.52 -16.38
N GLN A 261 -14.21 2.53 -16.09
CA GLN A 261 -14.55 1.41 -16.98
C GLN A 261 -15.99 1.52 -17.50
N SER A 262 -16.66 2.63 -17.21
CA SER A 262 -18.02 2.88 -17.67
C SER A 262 -18.05 3.23 -19.16
N LYS A 263 -19.13 2.83 -19.84
CA LYS A 263 -19.34 3.13 -21.26
C LYS A 263 -19.32 4.64 -21.54
N GLN A 264 -19.90 5.45 -20.66
CA GLN A 264 -19.88 6.91 -20.81
C GLN A 264 -18.46 7.47 -20.80
N PHE A 265 -17.58 6.86 -19.99
CA PHE A 265 -16.18 7.24 -19.95
C PHE A 265 -15.41 6.70 -21.16
N ASP A 266 -15.74 5.51 -21.68
CA ASP A 266 -15.19 4.99 -22.95
C ASP A 266 -15.45 5.97 -24.11
N ASP A 267 -16.71 6.35 -24.31
CA ASP A 267 -17.13 7.27 -25.38
C ASP A 267 -16.45 8.65 -25.24
N TYR A 268 -16.14 9.05 -24.00
CA TYR A 268 -15.38 10.27 -23.73
C TYR A 268 -13.89 10.13 -24.05
N CYS A 269 -13.26 9.00 -23.67
CA CYS A 269 -11.86 8.72 -23.98
C CYS A 269 -11.59 8.82 -25.49
N ASP A 270 -12.49 8.27 -26.31
CA ASP A 270 -12.36 8.29 -27.77
C ASP A 270 -12.33 9.72 -28.33
N LYS A 271 -13.18 10.61 -27.79
CA LYS A 271 -13.23 12.02 -28.20
C LYS A 271 -11.97 12.78 -27.80
N VAL A 272 -11.50 12.59 -26.57
CA VAL A 272 -10.26 13.24 -26.08
C VAL A 272 -9.05 12.73 -26.88
N TRP A 273 -8.98 11.43 -27.14
CA TRP A 273 -7.89 10.82 -27.88
C TRP A 273 -7.81 11.26 -29.35
N ALA A 274 -8.97 11.57 -29.95
CA ALA A 274 -9.03 12.14 -31.30
C ALA A 274 -8.42 13.56 -31.38
N LEU A 275 -8.49 14.34 -30.30
CA LEU A 275 -7.97 15.72 -30.24
C LEU A 275 -6.53 15.80 -29.72
N ASP A 276 -6.18 14.99 -28.72
CA ASP A 276 -4.85 14.94 -28.12
C ASP A 276 -4.24 13.54 -28.30
N PRO A 277 -3.96 13.11 -29.55
CA PRO A 277 -3.30 11.85 -29.79
C PRO A 277 -1.94 11.88 -29.10
N PRO A 278 -1.46 10.73 -28.57
CA PRO A 278 -0.22 10.68 -27.81
C PRO A 278 0.93 11.27 -28.63
N GLN A 279 1.37 12.47 -28.24
CA GLN A 279 2.62 13.03 -28.71
C GLN A 279 3.72 12.16 -28.10
N TYR A 280 4.21 11.20 -28.88
CA TYR A 280 5.18 10.15 -28.53
C TYR A 280 6.57 10.69 -28.09
N ARG A 281 6.65 11.69 -27.22
CA ARG A 281 7.94 12.12 -26.64
C ARG A 281 8.59 11.05 -25.75
N LEU A 282 7.84 10.08 -25.26
CA LEU A 282 8.37 9.02 -24.40
C LEU A 282 8.79 7.74 -25.16
N ALA A 283 8.33 7.51 -26.40
CA ALA A 283 8.76 6.34 -27.17
C ALA A 283 10.23 6.42 -27.62
N THR A 284 10.84 7.61 -27.64
CA THR A 284 12.28 7.76 -27.87
C THR A 284 13.15 7.21 -26.73
N PHE A 285 12.59 6.94 -25.55
CA PHE A 285 13.31 6.23 -24.47
C PHE A 285 13.15 4.70 -24.55
N SER A 286 12.45 4.21 -25.58
CA SER A 286 12.20 2.81 -25.85
C SER A 286 12.61 2.47 -27.28
N SER A 287 13.70 3.04 -27.82
CA SER A 287 14.26 2.54 -29.08
C SER A 287 14.55 1.05 -28.91
N PRO A 288 13.83 0.16 -29.60
CA PRO A 288 14.15 -1.24 -29.57
C PRO A 288 15.51 -1.37 -30.23
N ILE A 289 16.49 -1.87 -29.50
CA ILE A 289 17.68 -2.44 -30.13
C ILE A 289 17.15 -3.46 -31.15
N PRO A 290 17.59 -3.46 -32.42
CA PRO A 290 17.14 -4.44 -33.40
C PRO A 290 17.48 -5.82 -32.86
N MET A 291 16.48 -6.52 -32.36
CA MET A 291 16.65 -7.83 -31.78
C MET A 291 16.85 -8.83 -32.92
N PRO A 292 17.91 -9.67 -32.90
CA PRO A 292 18.13 -10.73 -33.88
C PRO A 292 16.88 -11.62 -34.03
N SER A 293 16.67 -12.22 -35.20
CA SER A 293 15.53 -13.13 -35.46
C SER A 293 15.38 -14.25 -34.43
N ASP A 294 16.49 -14.67 -33.83
CA ASP A 294 16.53 -15.72 -32.80
C ASP A 294 15.96 -15.26 -31.45
N VAL A 295 15.94 -13.95 -31.21
CA VAL A 295 15.24 -13.36 -30.06
C VAL A 295 13.73 -13.40 -30.27
N HIS A 296 13.24 -13.25 -31.51
CA HIS A 296 11.79 -13.26 -31.75
C HIS A 296 11.16 -14.61 -31.41
N SER A 297 11.83 -15.72 -31.75
CA SER A 297 11.38 -17.06 -31.38
C SER A 297 11.47 -17.29 -29.86
N LEU A 298 12.56 -16.84 -29.22
CA LEU A 298 12.71 -16.89 -27.76
C LEU A 298 11.68 -16.03 -27.06
N GLN A 299 11.34 -14.85 -27.59
CA GLN A 299 10.37 -13.94 -27.02
C GLN A 299 8.95 -14.48 -27.16
N GLU A 300 8.64 -15.17 -28.26
CA GLU A 300 7.37 -15.87 -28.43
C GLU A 300 7.28 -17.08 -27.48
N GLN A 301 8.35 -17.86 -27.32
CA GLN A 301 8.41 -18.93 -26.32
C GLN A 301 8.28 -18.41 -24.89
N LEU A 302 8.94 -17.29 -24.58
CA LEU A 302 8.89 -16.64 -23.26
C LEU A 302 7.50 -16.07 -22.99
N ARG A 303 6.83 -15.53 -24.02
CA ARG A 303 5.45 -15.05 -23.95
C ARG A 303 4.48 -16.21 -23.74
N GLN A 304 4.62 -17.32 -24.47
CA GLN A 304 3.80 -18.52 -24.26
C GLN A 304 4.00 -19.10 -22.86
N ALA A 305 5.24 -19.18 -22.38
CA ALA A 305 5.55 -19.60 -21.02
C ALA A 305 4.98 -18.63 -19.98
N HIS A 306 5.02 -17.32 -20.24
CA HIS A 306 4.43 -16.31 -19.38
C HIS A 306 2.90 -16.43 -19.33
N ASP A 307 2.23 -16.59 -20.47
CA ASP A 307 0.77 -16.76 -20.54
C ASP A 307 0.33 -18.05 -19.79
N GLN A 308 1.11 -19.13 -19.91
CA GLN A 308 0.90 -20.36 -19.12
C GLN A 308 1.09 -20.13 -17.62
N LEU A 309 2.14 -19.39 -17.21
CA LEU A 309 2.37 -19.05 -15.81
C LEU A 309 1.27 -18.15 -15.23
N VAL A 310 0.75 -17.21 -16.02
CA VAL A 310 -0.39 -16.36 -15.61
C VAL A 310 -1.65 -17.20 -15.44
N HIS A 311 -1.93 -18.14 -16.35
CA HIS A 311 -3.05 -19.06 -16.20
C HIS A 311 -2.92 -19.92 -14.94
N MET A 312 -1.73 -20.52 -14.71
CA MET A 312 -1.48 -21.31 -13.50
C MET A 312 -1.60 -20.46 -12.23
N SER A 313 -1.14 -19.20 -12.25
CA SER A 313 -1.30 -18.27 -11.14
C SER A 313 -2.78 -18.01 -10.85
N HIS A 314 -3.60 -17.80 -11.89
CA HIS A 314 -5.04 -17.60 -11.73
C HIS A 314 -5.76 -18.82 -11.15
N ASP A 315 -5.40 -20.02 -11.62
CA ASP A 315 -5.93 -21.28 -11.09
C ASP A 315 -5.53 -21.47 -9.63
N PHE A 316 -4.28 -21.13 -9.28
CA PHE A 316 -3.77 -21.20 -7.92
C PHE A 316 -4.48 -20.20 -6.99
N ASP A 317 -4.68 -18.96 -7.43
CA ASP A 317 -5.43 -17.96 -6.66
C ASP A 317 -6.88 -18.42 -6.41
N SER A 318 -7.52 -18.99 -7.44
CA SER A 318 -8.86 -19.57 -7.34
C SER A 318 -8.90 -20.76 -6.38
N PHE A 319 -7.85 -21.58 -6.34
CA PHE A 319 -7.70 -22.65 -5.36
C PHE A 319 -7.51 -22.11 -3.94
N VAL A 320 -6.62 -21.13 -3.73
CA VAL A 320 -6.39 -20.50 -2.41
C VAL A 320 -7.66 -19.86 -1.88
N LEU A 321 -8.44 -19.20 -2.75
CA LEU A 321 -9.71 -18.61 -2.37
C LEU A 321 -10.72 -19.68 -1.91
N ARG A 322 -10.85 -20.79 -2.64
CA ARG A 322 -11.68 -21.94 -2.25
C ARG A 322 -11.23 -22.53 -0.91
N GLN A 323 -9.93 -22.70 -0.70
CA GLN A 323 -9.38 -23.17 0.58
C GLN A 323 -9.68 -22.23 1.75
N ARG A 324 -9.57 -20.90 1.53
CA ARG A 324 -9.96 -19.91 2.56
C ARG A 324 -11.44 -19.98 2.90
N GLN A 325 -12.31 -20.14 1.90
CA GLN A 325 -13.76 -20.29 2.12
C GLN A 325 -14.09 -21.58 2.89
N GLN A 326 -13.41 -22.69 2.57
CA GLN A 326 -13.53 -23.94 3.30
C GLN A 326 -13.05 -23.81 4.75
N TYR A 327 -11.91 -23.16 4.98
CA TYR A 327 -11.41 -22.91 6.34
C TYR A 327 -12.36 -22.02 7.15
N ALA A 328 -12.91 -20.97 6.53
CA ALA A 328 -13.91 -20.12 7.17
C ALA A 328 -15.17 -20.90 7.57
N HIS A 329 -15.65 -21.81 6.70
CA HIS A 329 -16.75 -22.73 7.03
C HIS A 329 -16.41 -23.65 8.20
N GLN A 330 -15.20 -24.23 8.23
CA GLN A 330 -14.74 -25.07 9.34
C GLN A 330 -14.67 -24.32 10.67
N VAL A 331 -14.15 -23.09 10.67
CA VAL A 331 -14.09 -22.25 11.87
C VAL A 331 -15.50 -21.91 12.37
N HIS A 332 -16.40 -21.52 11.47
CA HIS A 332 -17.80 -21.25 11.80
C HIS A 332 -18.50 -22.50 12.38
N TYR A 333 -18.27 -23.65 11.77
CA TYR A 333 -18.77 -24.94 12.22
C TYR A 333 -18.28 -25.30 13.63
N LEU A 334 -16.97 -25.19 13.89
CA LEU A 334 -16.41 -25.45 15.21
C LEU A 334 -16.95 -24.49 16.27
N GLN A 335 -17.21 -23.23 15.90
CA GLN A 335 -17.82 -22.26 16.79
C GLN A 335 -19.28 -22.63 17.12
N GLN A 336 -20.06 -23.13 16.15
CA GLN A 336 -21.42 -23.62 16.39
C GLN A 336 -21.42 -24.83 17.33
N LEU A 337 -20.56 -25.82 17.09
CA LEU A 337 -20.39 -26.97 17.98
C LEU A 337 -20.01 -26.53 19.40
N ARG A 338 -19.06 -25.60 19.52
CA ARG A 338 -18.66 -25.05 20.82
C ARG A 338 -19.83 -24.41 21.55
N ASN A 339 -20.65 -23.62 20.86
CA ASN A 339 -21.82 -22.97 21.45
C ASN A 339 -22.85 -24.01 21.93
N VAL A 340 -23.08 -25.08 21.15
CA VAL A 340 -23.99 -26.17 21.54
C VAL A 340 -23.46 -26.92 22.76
N CYS A 341 -22.18 -27.30 22.76
CA CYS A 341 -21.54 -27.94 23.92
C CYS A 341 -21.61 -27.07 25.18
N HIS A 342 -21.38 -25.75 25.03
CA HIS A 342 -21.50 -24.80 26.13
C HIS A 342 -22.94 -24.69 26.65
N GLY A 343 -23.93 -24.66 25.76
CA GLY A 343 -25.35 -24.69 26.11
C GLY A 343 -25.72 -25.95 26.89
N CYS A 344 -25.29 -27.13 26.42
CA CYS A 344 -25.46 -28.39 27.15
C CYS A 344 -24.81 -28.33 28.54
N TYR A 345 -23.57 -27.84 28.63
CA TYR A 345 -22.85 -27.71 29.90
C TYR A 345 -23.62 -26.83 30.90
N LEU A 346 -24.08 -25.65 30.49
CA LEU A 346 -24.85 -24.73 31.33
C LEU A 346 -26.18 -25.34 31.79
N LEU A 347 -26.86 -26.10 30.92
CA LEU A 347 -28.10 -26.78 31.25
C LEU A 347 -27.87 -27.94 32.23
N THR A 348 -26.77 -28.69 32.08
CA THR A 348 -26.40 -29.76 33.02
C THR A 348 -25.91 -29.25 34.37
N TYR A 349 -25.46 -28.00 34.49
CA TYR A 349 -24.99 -27.46 35.78
C TYR A 349 -26.14 -26.93 36.67
N ASN A 350 -27.32 -26.67 36.10
CA ASN A 350 -28.46 -26.04 36.78
C ASN A 350 -29.65 -26.99 37.03
N PHE A 351 -29.40 -28.29 37.24
CA PHE A 351 -30.42 -29.34 37.37
C PHE A 351 -31.51 -29.02 38.39
N TYR A 352 -32.75 -28.67 37.96
CA TYR A 352 -33.97 -28.90 38.76
C TYR A 352 -35.30 -28.94 37.95
N SER A 353 -35.34 -28.85 36.60
CA SER A 353 -36.64 -28.91 35.89
C SER A 353 -36.69 -29.80 34.64
N HIS A 354 -37.82 -30.46 34.42
CA HIS A 354 -38.12 -31.30 33.24
C HIS A 354 -37.96 -30.53 31.91
N ASN A 355 -38.22 -29.23 31.90
CA ASN A 355 -38.07 -28.37 30.72
C ASN A 355 -36.61 -28.24 30.26
N GLN A 356 -35.62 -28.36 31.16
CA GLN A 356 -34.20 -28.32 30.80
C GLN A 356 -33.76 -29.59 30.07
N LEU A 357 -34.40 -30.73 30.34
CA LEU A 357 -34.11 -32.01 29.69
C LEU A 357 -34.49 -31.99 28.19
N ILE A 358 -35.63 -31.36 27.87
CA ILE A 358 -36.08 -31.15 26.48
C ILE A 358 -35.09 -30.26 25.72
N LEU A 359 -34.62 -29.18 26.35
CA LEU A 359 -33.62 -28.27 25.75
C LEU A 359 -32.26 -28.96 25.53
N ILE A 360 -31.82 -29.82 26.45
CA ILE A 360 -30.60 -30.62 26.27
C ILE A 360 -30.77 -31.57 25.08
N GLN A 361 -31.92 -32.25 24.97
CA GLN A 361 -32.19 -33.18 23.87
C GLN A 361 -32.22 -32.47 22.51
N GLN A 362 -32.80 -31.27 22.44
CA GLN A 362 -32.79 -30.44 21.24
C GLN A 362 -31.38 -29.99 20.86
N ASN A 363 -30.57 -29.56 21.83
CA ASN A 363 -29.17 -29.17 21.58
C ASN A 363 -28.32 -30.37 21.10
N LEU A 364 -28.52 -31.57 21.66
CA LEU A 364 -27.84 -32.78 21.20
C LEU A 364 -28.26 -33.17 19.77
N SER A 365 -29.54 -33.03 19.43
CA SER A 365 -30.01 -33.25 18.05
C SER A 365 -29.38 -32.26 17.07
N ASN A 366 -29.27 -30.98 17.44
CA ASN A 366 -28.59 -29.96 16.64
C ASN A 366 -27.09 -30.28 16.46
N ALA A 367 -26.41 -30.75 17.51
CA ALA A 367 -25.02 -31.20 17.40
C ALA A 367 -24.87 -32.40 16.45
N SER A 368 -25.78 -33.38 16.51
CA SER A 368 -25.76 -34.54 15.63
C SER A 368 -25.89 -34.15 14.16
N HIS A 369 -26.84 -33.28 13.83
CA HIS A 369 -27.01 -32.78 12.46
C HIS A 369 -25.78 -32.01 11.96
N LEU A 370 -25.17 -31.19 12.82
CA LEU A 370 -23.92 -30.50 12.52
C LEU A 370 -22.81 -31.52 12.17
N ILE A 371 -22.64 -32.57 12.98
CA ILE A 371 -21.64 -33.62 12.74
C ILE A 371 -21.83 -34.30 11.38
N GLU A 372 -23.07 -34.64 11.02
CA GLU A 372 -23.40 -35.22 9.71
C GLU A 372 -23.04 -34.29 8.54
N THR A 373 -23.26 -32.98 8.70
CA THR A 373 -22.93 -31.97 7.67
C THR A 373 -21.42 -31.88 7.42
N ASN A 374 -20.58 -32.11 8.44
CA ASN A 374 -19.12 -32.03 8.33
C ASN A 374 -18.49 -33.23 7.59
N LEU A 375 -19.16 -34.38 7.56
CA LEU A 375 -18.72 -35.51 6.74
C LEU A 375 -18.70 -35.14 5.23
N HIS A 376 -19.64 -34.31 4.79
CA HIS A 376 -19.69 -33.82 3.41
C HIS A 376 -18.55 -32.85 3.08
N ILE A 377 -18.16 -31.99 4.03
CA ILE A 377 -17.02 -31.06 3.88
C ILE A 377 -15.71 -31.85 3.73
N SER A 378 -15.58 -32.96 4.45
CA SER A 378 -14.39 -33.82 4.38
C SER A 378 -14.23 -34.47 2.99
N GLN A 379 -15.33 -34.77 2.31
CA GLN A 379 -15.33 -35.33 0.96
C GLN A 379 -14.88 -34.31 -0.09
N GLU A 380 -15.32 -33.06 0.00
CA GLU A 380 -14.84 -31.96 -0.87
C GLU A 380 -13.34 -31.69 -0.70
N ILE A 381 -12.79 -31.88 0.50
CA ILE A 381 -11.35 -31.71 0.76
C ILE A 381 -10.54 -32.77 -0.01
N MET A 382 -11.03 -34.01 -0.09
CA MET A 382 -10.37 -35.07 -0.87
C MET A 382 -10.39 -34.76 -2.37
N GLU A 383 -11.48 -34.19 -2.90
CA GLU A 383 -11.55 -33.76 -4.30
C GLU A 383 -10.54 -32.63 -4.61
N ASN A 384 -10.38 -31.68 -3.68
CA ASN A 384 -9.41 -30.59 -3.82
C ASN A 384 -7.94 -31.05 -3.81
N GLN A 385 -7.62 -32.18 -3.17
CA GLN A 385 -6.28 -32.77 -3.24
C GLN A 385 -5.95 -33.31 -4.63
N GLY A 386 -6.95 -33.78 -5.38
CA GLY A 386 -6.77 -34.19 -6.78
C GLY A 386 -6.35 -33.04 -7.69
N VAL A 387 -6.93 -31.85 -7.49
CA VAL A 387 -6.59 -30.63 -8.25
C VAL A 387 -5.14 -30.21 -8.01
N LEU A 388 -4.63 -30.32 -6.78
CA LEU A 388 -3.22 -30.05 -6.47
C LEU A 388 -2.27 -31.01 -7.19
N GLY A 389 -2.65 -32.29 -7.32
CA GLY A 389 -1.90 -33.28 -8.09
C GLY A 389 -1.77 -32.87 -9.56
N MET A 390 -2.89 -32.48 -10.18
CA MET A 390 -2.91 -32.02 -11.58
C MET A 390 -2.05 -30.77 -11.79
N MET A 391 -2.09 -29.80 -10.86
CA MET A 391 -1.26 -28.60 -10.92
C MET A 391 0.24 -28.94 -10.84
N ALA A 392 0.62 -29.83 -9.92
CA ALA A 392 2.01 -30.24 -9.75
C ALA A 392 2.56 -30.93 -11.01
N ASP A 393 1.75 -31.74 -11.68
CA ASP A 393 2.16 -32.42 -12.91
C ASP A 393 2.22 -31.46 -14.11
N SER A 394 1.34 -30.44 -14.16
CA SER A 394 1.41 -29.37 -15.16
C SER A 394 2.70 -28.54 -15.03
N ILE A 395 3.08 -28.18 -13.80
CA ILE A 395 4.35 -27.47 -13.51
C ILE A 395 5.56 -28.30 -13.96
N LYS A 396 5.56 -29.61 -13.70
CA LYS A 396 6.64 -30.51 -14.15
C LYS A 396 6.72 -30.58 -15.68
N ALA A 397 5.58 -30.63 -16.37
CA ALA A 397 5.53 -30.66 -17.83
C ALA A 397 6.09 -29.36 -18.43
N THR A 398 5.69 -28.20 -17.89
CA THR A 398 6.24 -26.91 -18.32
C THR A 398 7.74 -26.82 -18.06
N ALA A 399 8.21 -27.25 -16.88
CA ALA A 399 9.64 -27.29 -16.56
C ALA A 399 10.44 -28.20 -17.51
N ALA A 400 9.89 -29.36 -17.89
CA ALA A 400 10.51 -30.26 -18.85
C ALA A 400 10.55 -29.67 -20.28
N SER A 401 9.52 -28.91 -20.68
CA SER A 401 9.50 -28.23 -21.99
C SER A 401 10.48 -27.07 -22.11
N LEU A 402 10.87 -26.47 -20.98
CA LEU A 402 11.84 -25.38 -20.90
C LEU A 402 13.28 -25.87 -20.72
N ALA A 403 13.48 -27.16 -20.45
CA ALA A 403 14.81 -27.75 -20.41
C ALA A 403 15.35 -27.81 -21.85
N LEU A 404 16.40 -27.03 -22.13
CA LEU A 404 17.10 -27.10 -23.40
C LEU A 404 17.65 -28.53 -23.60
N PRO A 405 17.63 -29.05 -24.84
CA PRO A 405 18.25 -30.34 -25.12
C PRO A 405 19.71 -30.29 -24.70
N GLU A 406 20.12 -31.21 -23.83
CA GLU A 406 21.53 -31.48 -23.57
C GLU A 406 22.11 -32.12 -24.84
N ASP A 407 22.52 -31.30 -25.81
CA ASP A 407 23.30 -31.81 -26.93
C ASP A 407 24.64 -32.33 -26.39
N PRO A 408 25.05 -33.56 -26.75
CA PRO A 408 26.37 -34.07 -26.41
C PRO A 408 27.41 -33.21 -27.15
N VAL A 409 28.05 -32.32 -26.41
CA VAL A 409 29.05 -31.36 -26.91
C VAL A 409 30.20 -32.11 -27.58
N SER A 410 30.19 -32.09 -28.92
CA SER A 410 31.39 -32.27 -29.73
C SER A 410 32.15 -30.95 -29.67
N SER A 411 33.29 -30.94 -28.98
CA SER A 411 34.12 -29.76 -28.73
C SER A 411 34.45 -28.98 -30.02
N PRO A 412 33.96 -27.74 -30.21
CA PRO A 412 34.52 -26.83 -31.19
C PRO A 412 35.64 -26.02 -30.53
N SER A 413 36.80 -25.99 -31.18
CA SER A 413 37.89 -25.08 -30.85
C SER A 413 37.44 -23.62 -31.03
N TYR A 414 37.21 -22.90 -29.92
CA TYR A 414 36.98 -21.46 -29.91
C TYR A 414 38.18 -20.69 -29.31
N PRO A 415 38.37 -19.41 -29.66
CA PRO A 415 39.54 -18.60 -29.31
C PRO A 415 39.44 -17.94 -27.93
N SER A 416 40.60 -17.83 -27.27
CA SER A 416 41.00 -16.98 -26.11
C SER A 416 39.95 -16.40 -25.13
N ASP A 417 39.49 -17.26 -24.23
CA ASP A 417 39.46 -17.22 -22.74
C ASP A 417 39.35 -15.98 -21.82
N ASP A 418 39.19 -14.72 -22.24
CA ASP A 418 39.08 -13.61 -21.23
C ASP A 418 37.66 -13.09 -20.93
N ASP A 419 36.73 -13.09 -21.88
CA ASP A 419 35.39 -12.49 -21.67
C ASP A 419 34.30 -13.49 -21.21
N THR A 420 34.46 -14.78 -21.51
CA THR A 420 33.50 -15.84 -21.15
C THR A 420 33.49 -16.15 -19.65
N HIS A 421 34.57 -15.83 -18.94
CA HIS A 421 34.69 -16.06 -17.49
C HIS A 421 33.85 -15.07 -16.66
N ALA A 422 33.62 -13.85 -17.16
CA ALA A 422 32.82 -12.84 -16.49
C ALA A 422 31.31 -13.16 -16.57
N TRP A 423 30.83 -13.58 -17.74
CA TRP A 423 29.42 -13.96 -17.92
C TRP A 423 29.05 -15.24 -17.17
N ARG A 424 29.92 -16.26 -17.17
CA ARG A 424 29.72 -17.48 -16.36
C ARG A 424 29.69 -17.19 -14.86
N LYS A 425 30.51 -16.26 -14.36
CA LYS A 425 30.44 -15.83 -12.95
C LYS A 425 29.12 -15.14 -12.61
N GLU A 426 28.54 -14.36 -13.52
CA GLU A 426 27.28 -13.65 -13.28
C GLU A 426 26.04 -14.57 -13.43
N VAL A 427 26.11 -15.59 -14.29
CA VAL A 427 25.07 -16.64 -14.42
C VAL A 427 25.10 -17.61 -13.23
N ILE A 428 26.28 -18.00 -12.74
CA ILE A 428 26.42 -18.83 -11.52
C ILE A 428 25.98 -18.05 -10.26
N LYS A 429 26.03 -16.72 -10.29
CA LYS A 429 25.55 -15.84 -9.23
C LYS A 429 24.02 -15.63 -9.25
N THR A 430 23.37 -15.86 -10.40
CA THR A 430 21.91 -15.78 -10.56
C THR A 430 21.21 -17.13 -10.38
N LEU A 431 21.91 -18.25 -10.57
CA LEU A 431 21.47 -19.57 -10.12
C LEU A 431 21.63 -19.67 -8.60
N SER A 432 20.64 -19.16 -7.87
CA SER A 432 20.58 -19.32 -6.42
C SER A 432 20.70 -20.81 -6.08
N PRO A 433 21.66 -21.22 -5.22
CA PRO A 433 21.77 -22.62 -4.83
C PRO A 433 20.45 -23.06 -4.23
N VAL A 434 20.02 -24.29 -4.55
CA VAL A 434 18.82 -24.92 -3.99
C VAL A 434 18.85 -24.74 -2.47
N VAL A 435 18.08 -23.77 -1.98
CA VAL A 435 18.04 -23.42 -0.57
C VAL A 435 17.40 -24.59 0.14
N SER A 436 18.16 -25.29 0.99
CA SER A 436 17.58 -26.36 1.79
C SER A 436 16.39 -25.80 2.58
N PRO A 437 15.30 -26.57 2.80
CA PRO A 437 14.14 -26.10 3.54
C PRO A 437 14.49 -25.50 4.91
N GLN A 438 15.54 -26.02 5.56
CA GLN A 438 16.08 -25.50 6.81
C GLN A 438 16.70 -24.09 6.66
N SER A 439 17.41 -23.83 5.57
CA SER A 439 17.98 -22.50 5.28
C SER A 439 16.88 -21.48 4.98
N ALA A 440 15.81 -21.89 4.29
CA ALA A 440 14.65 -21.03 4.04
C ALA A 440 13.92 -20.65 5.35
N LEU A 441 13.69 -21.62 6.25
CA LEU A 441 13.10 -21.35 7.56
C LEU A 441 13.98 -20.46 8.44
N ARG A 442 15.30 -20.72 8.48
CA ARG A 442 16.25 -19.86 9.19
C ARG A 442 16.21 -18.43 8.65
N SER A 443 16.18 -18.26 7.32
CA SER A 443 16.07 -16.94 6.68
C SER A 443 14.75 -16.24 7.01
N ALA A 444 13.62 -16.96 7.02
CA ALA A 444 12.32 -16.42 7.39
C ALA A 444 12.31 -15.92 8.85
N VAL A 445 12.89 -16.67 9.78
CA VAL A 445 13.03 -16.26 11.19
C VAL A 445 13.99 -15.08 11.33
N LEU A 446 15.11 -15.08 10.61
CA LEU A 446 16.08 -13.99 10.64
C LEU A 446 15.46 -12.66 10.16
N ASN A 447 14.61 -12.72 9.13
CA ASN A 447 13.93 -11.55 8.56
C ASN A 447 12.62 -11.17 9.27
N ARG A 448 12.12 -12.00 10.21
CA ARG A 448 10.92 -11.67 11.00
C ARG A 448 11.18 -10.46 11.89
N ARG A 449 10.32 -9.45 11.76
CA ARG A 449 10.35 -8.21 12.57
C ARG A 449 9.39 -8.29 13.75
N LEU A 450 9.62 -7.49 14.78
CA LEU A 450 8.64 -7.32 15.86
C LEU A 450 7.45 -6.50 15.32
N SER A 451 6.23 -6.96 15.58
CA SER A 451 4.99 -6.33 15.14
C SER A 451 4.89 -4.90 15.69
N ARG A 452 4.78 -3.90 14.83
CA ARG A 452 4.56 -2.50 15.26
C ARG A 452 3.12 -2.21 15.67
N GLN A 453 2.22 -3.14 15.39
CA GLN A 453 0.78 -2.98 15.55
C GLN A 453 0.27 -3.54 16.88
N ALA A 454 1.13 -4.12 17.73
CA ALA A 454 0.68 -4.63 19.02
C ALA A 454 0.09 -3.48 19.86
N THR A 455 -1.22 -3.52 20.04
CA THR A 455 -1.99 -2.51 20.80
C THR A 455 -2.18 -2.92 22.24
N THR A 456 -2.09 -4.23 22.53
CA THR A 456 -2.25 -4.78 23.87
C THR A 456 -0.95 -5.35 24.42
N LEU A 457 -0.90 -5.52 25.75
CA LEU A 457 0.22 -6.16 26.43
C LEU A 457 0.43 -7.61 25.96
N TYR A 458 -0.66 -8.35 25.72
CA TYR A 458 -0.61 -9.76 25.31
C TYR A 458 -0.08 -9.93 23.89
N GLU A 459 -0.54 -9.11 22.94
CA GLU A 459 -0.02 -9.13 21.57
C GLU A 459 1.48 -8.86 21.55
N MET A 460 1.92 -7.85 22.30
CA MET A 460 3.33 -7.48 22.39
C MET A 460 4.17 -8.59 23.05
N TRP A 461 3.66 -9.23 24.10
CA TRP A 461 4.30 -10.35 24.78
C TRP A 461 4.48 -11.56 23.85
N ASN A 462 3.38 -11.99 23.22
CA ASN A 462 3.38 -13.17 22.36
C ASN A 462 4.29 -12.96 21.15
N ASP A 463 4.19 -11.82 20.48
CA ASP A 463 5.04 -11.48 19.34
C ASP A 463 6.53 -11.49 19.71
N PHE A 464 6.90 -10.92 20.87
CA PHE A 464 8.28 -10.93 21.32
C PHE A 464 8.78 -12.33 21.68
N LYS A 465 8.00 -13.11 22.43
CA LYS A 465 8.37 -14.48 22.82
C LYS A 465 8.41 -15.44 21.63
N ASP A 466 7.59 -15.23 20.62
CA ASP A 466 7.63 -15.98 19.37
C ASP A 466 8.92 -15.72 18.61
N VAL A 467 9.37 -14.46 18.52
CA VAL A 467 10.65 -14.12 17.93
C VAL A 467 11.80 -14.75 18.73
N GLU A 468 11.81 -14.64 20.06
CA GLU A 468 12.86 -15.27 20.88
C GLU A 468 12.91 -16.80 20.68
N ARG A 469 11.76 -17.48 20.68
CA ARG A 469 11.69 -18.93 20.43
C ARG A 469 12.15 -19.28 19.02
N GLY A 470 11.75 -18.51 18.00
CA GLY A 470 12.18 -18.71 16.63
C GLY A 470 13.69 -18.60 16.48
N LEU A 471 14.27 -17.54 17.06
CA LEU A 471 15.71 -17.30 17.08
C LEU A 471 16.47 -18.45 17.75
N ALA A 472 16.01 -18.89 18.92
CA ALA A 472 16.61 -20.01 19.64
C ALA A 472 16.51 -21.33 18.84
N ALA A 473 15.33 -21.65 18.30
CA ALA A 473 15.08 -22.88 17.56
C ALA A 473 15.95 -23.02 16.29
N HIS A 474 16.38 -21.89 15.73
CA HIS A 474 17.19 -21.86 14.50
C HIS A 474 18.65 -21.48 14.77
N ASN A 475 19.11 -21.43 16.02
CA ASN A 475 20.47 -21.01 16.40
C ASN A 475 20.85 -19.63 15.81
N ILE A 476 19.93 -18.67 15.83
CA ILE A 476 20.17 -17.28 15.42
C ILE A 476 20.42 -16.45 16.67
N THR A 477 21.57 -15.80 16.76
CA THR A 477 21.86 -14.94 17.90
C THR A 477 21.07 -13.63 17.79
N VAL A 478 20.73 -13.01 18.93
CA VAL A 478 20.10 -11.68 18.93
C VAL A 478 20.97 -10.66 18.19
N THR A 479 22.30 -10.77 18.30
CA THR A 479 23.25 -9.89 17.58
C THR A 479 23.16 -10.07 16.07
N GLU A 480 23.03 -11.30 15.59
CA GLU A 480 22.83 -11.62 14.18
C GLU A 480 21.50 -11.05 13.66
N TRP A 481 20.41 -11.27 14.37
CA TRP A 481 19.11 -10.66 14.06
C TRP A 481 19.22 -9.12 14.01
N LEU A 482 19.85 -8.51 15.01
CA LEU A 482 20.07 -7.05 15.07
C LEU A 482 21.05 -6.50 14.00
N LYS A 483 21.77 -7.34 13.26
CA LYS A 483 22.58 -6.91 12.10
C LYS A 483 21.73 -6.75 10.85
N VAL A 484 20.72 -7.62 10.70
CA VAL A 484 19.77 -7.57 9.58
C VAL A 484 18.75 -6.43 9.78
N HIS A 485 18.41 -6.15 11.04
CA HIS A 485 17.44 -5.11 11.38
C HIS A 485 18.09 -3.80 11.80
N GLY A 486 17.59 -2.67 11.30
CA GLY A 486 18.15 -1.35 11.57
C GLY A 486 17.99 -0.85 13.01
N SER A 487 18.56 0.34 13.30
CA SER A 487 18.58 0.96 14.63
C SER A 487 17.19 1.10 15.30
N SER A 488 16.15 1.37 14.51
CA SER A 488 14.78 1.47 15.02
C SER A 488 14.28 0.16 15.64
N GLU A 489 14.65 -0.98 15.06
CA GLU A 489 14.24 -2.30 15.56
C GLU A 489 14.96 -2.63 16.86
N ARG A 490 16.23 -2.25 16.97
CA ARG A 490 17.00 -2.35 18.21
C ARG A 490 16.35 -1.58 19.36
N GLN A 491 15.93 -0.34 19.11
CA GLN A 491 15.25 0.48 20.10
C GLN A 491 13.90 -0.13 20.49
N PHE A 492 13.16 -0.66 19.51
CA PHE A 492 11.87 -1.31 19.73
C PHE A 492 12.00 -2.61 20.54
N ARG A 493 12.99 -3.46 20.22
CA ARG A 493 13.32 -4.65 21.01
C ARG A 493 13.72 -4.28 22.43
N HIS A 494 14.61 -3.30 22.61
CA HIS A 494 15.06 -2.85 23.93
C HIS A 494 13.90 -2.39 24.81
N THR A 495 12.96 -1.66 24.21
CA THR A 495 11.73 -1.18 24.83
C THR A 495 10.88 -2.33 25.35
N ARG A 496 10.55 -3.30 24.49
CA ARG A 496 9.72 -4.45 24.84
C ARG A 496 10.39 -5.36 25.86
N HIS A 497 11.70 -5.56 25.71
CA HIS A 497 12.49 -6.36 26.62
C HIS A 497 12.43 -5.84 28.05
N LYS A 498 12.41 -4.51 28.26
CA LYS A 498 12.22 -3.93 29.61
C LYS A 498 10.88 -4.28 30.24
N ILE A 499 9.80 -4.24 29.46
CA ILE A 499 8.45 -4.60 29.94
C ILE A 499 8.40 -6.09 30.27
N ILE A 500 8.95 -6.94 29.41
CA ILE A 500 8.99 -8.38 29.61
C ILE A 500 9.81 -8.75 30.85
N LYS A 501 10.99 -8.16 30.99
CA LYS A 501 11.86 -8.36 32.16
C LYS A 501 11.18 -7.92 33.45
N PHE A 502 10.46 -6.80 33.43
CA PHE A 502 9.66 -6.36 34.57
C PHE A 502 8.62 -7.42 34.98
N ILE A 503 7.86 -7.96 34.02
CA ILE A 503 6.84 -8.99 34.29
C ILE A 503 7.49 -10.26 34.87
N GLU A 504 8.59 -10.73 34.27
CA GLU A 504 9.30 -11.94 34.73
C GLU A 504 9.89 -11.76 36.14
N GLU A 505 10.53 -10.62 36.42
CA GLU A 505 11.09 -10.29 37.74
C GLU A 505 10.01 -10.13 38.81
N GLU A 506 8.87 -9.54 38.45
CA GLU A 506 7.72 -9.37 39.33
C GLU A 506 7.06 -10.72 39.66
N ALA A 507 6.94 -11.61 38.66
CA ALA A 507 6.40 -12.96 38.84
C ALA A 507 7.29 -13.77 39.79
N MET A 508 8.60 -13.74 39.56
CA MET A 508 9.60 -14.38 40.42
C MET A 508 9.54 -13.83 41.85
N ARG A 509 9.48 -12.51 42.02
CA ARG A 509 9.48 -11.87 43.34
C ARG A 509 8.20 -12.14 44.14
N ARG A 510 7.05 -12.20 43.49
CA ARG A 510 5.77 -12.54 44.12
C ARG A 510 5.52 -14.04 44.22
N GLN A 511 6.43 -14.87 43.70
CA GLN A 511 6.28 -16.33 43.59
C GLN A 511 4.95 -16.72 42.94
N THR A 512 4.59 -16.03 41.86
CA THR A 512 3.37 -16.28 41.09
C THR A 512 3.70 -16.50 39.61
N SER A 513 2.71 -16.89 38.82
CA SER A 513 2.93 -17.13 37.39
C SER A 513 3.06 -15.82 36.61
N VAL A 514 3.80 -15.87 35.50
CA VAL A 514 3.94 -14.76 34.55
C VAL A 514 2.58 -14.28 34.03
N ASP A 515 1.64 -15.20 33.81
CA ASP A 515 0.30 -14.85 33.33
C ASP A 515 -0.50 -14.06 34.36
N VAL A 516 -0.41 -14.40 35.65
CA VAL A 516 -1.04 -13.59 36.72
C VAL A 516 -0.50 -12.17 36.73
N ILE A 517 0.82 -11.98 36.59
CA ILE A 517 1.43 -10.65 36.51
C ILE A 517 1.00 -9.90 35.25
N LYS A 518 0.94 -10.58 34.10
CA LYS A 518 0.43 -9.99 32.85
C LYS A 518 -0.99 -9.47 33.03
N ASP A 519 -1.86 -10.27 33.64
CA ASP A 519 -3.25 -9.90 33.90
C ASP A 519 -3.37 -8.73 34.89
N MET A 520 -2.54 -8.70 35.93
CA MET A 520 -2.49 -7.57 36.88
C MET A 520 -2.01 -6.29 36.20
N LEU A 521 -0.93 -6.36 35.40
CA LEU A 521 -0.39 -5.22 34.67
C LEU A 521 -1.36 -4.72 33.60
N HIS A 522 -1.99 -5.63 32.85
CA HIS A 522 -2.98 -5.28 31.85
C HIS A 522 -4.20 -4.61 32.47
N ARG A 523 -4.72 -5.14 33.59
CA ARG A 523 -5.79 -4.49 34.35
C ARG A 523 -5.37 -3.11 34.83
N LYS A 524 -4.16 -2.96 35.37
CA LYS A 524 -3.62 -1.66 35.81
C LYS A 524 -3.50 -0.65 34.66
N MET A 525 -3.13 -1.11 33.47
CA MET A 525 -3.07 -0.27 32.28
C MET A 525 -4.46 0.22 31.85
N ILE A 526 -5.51 -0.55 32.10
CA ILE A 526 -6.88 -0.21 31.67
C ILE A 526 -7.68 0.52 32.76
N SER A 527 -7.43 0.24 34.05
CA SER A 527 -8.28 0.65 35.16
C SER A 527 -8.10 2.10 35.63
N GLY A 528 -7.15 2.86 35.08
CA GLY A 528 -6.97 4.27 35.43
C GLY A 528 -7.91 5.20 34.66
N ASP A 529 -8.20 6.39 35.23
CA ASP A 529 -8.95 7.47 34.56
C ASP A 529 -8.39 7.83 33.17
N ARG A 530 -7.11 7.52 32.95
CA ARG A 530 -6.44 7.55 31.66
C ARG A 530 -5.76 6.20 31.42
N PRO A 531 -6.26 5.38 30.47
CA PRO A 531 -5.62 4.14 30.11
C PRO A 531 -4.16 4.36 29.72
N MET A 532 -3.27 3.54 30.27
CA MET A 532 -1.84 3.62 30.06
C MET A 532 -1.48 2.94 28.74
N SER A 533 -0.82 3.67 27.83
CA SER A 533 -0.26 3.05 26.62
C SER A 533 1.04 2.30 26.91
N LEU A 534 1.41 1.37 26.02
CA LEU A 534 2.71 0.66 26.11
C LEU A 534 3.90 1.63 26.15
N ASP A 535 3.83 2.75 25.44
CA ASP A 535 4.85 3.80 25.46
C ASP A 535 4.95 4.50 26.83
N GLN A 536 3.82 4.74 27.50
CA GLN A 536 3.81 5.33 28.84
C GLN A 536 4.39 4.35 29.86
N LEU A 537 3.98 3.08 29.79
CA LEU A 537 4.51 1.99 30.60
C LEU A 537 6.03 1.88 30.47
N GLN A 538 6.54 1.93 29.24
CA GLN A 538 7.98 1.94 28.96
C GLN A 538 8.68 3.13 29.63
N ARG A 539 8.14 4.35 29.51
CA ARG A 539 8.75 5.55 30.11
C ARG A 539 8.85 5.41 31.63
N MET A 540 7.80 4.89 32.27
CA MET A 540 7.81 4.62 33.70
C MET A 540 8.92 3.65 34.09
N LEU A 541 9.00 2.49 33.43
CA LEU A 541 10.06 1.51 33.69
C LEU A 541 11.47 2.07 33.42
N THR A 542 11.62 2.88 32.37
CA THR A 542 12.91 3.48 32.02
C THR A 542 13.35 4.56 33.01
N SER A 543 12.41 5.28 33.61
CA SER A 543 12.69 6.24 34.68
C SER A 543 13.00 5.59 36.04
N GLY A 544 12.96 4.25 36.13
CA GLY A 544 13.14 3.53 37.39
C GLY A 544 11.93 3.63 38.33
N ARG A 545 10.79 4.17 37.87
CA ARG A 545 9.56 4.18 38.66
C ARG A 545 9.05 2.76 38.81
N ARG A 546 8.83 2.34 40.06
CA ARG A 546 8.13 1.08 40.36
C ARG A 546 6.66 1.22 40.02
N ILE A 547 6.10 0.18 39.42
CA ILE A 547 4.68 0.06 39.11
C ILE A 547 4.06 -0.80 40.19
N ASP A 548 3.16 -0.23 40.97
CA ASP A 548 2.42 -0.99 41.96
C ASP A 548 1.25 -1.72 41.28
N LEU A 549 1.30 -3.05 41.30
CA LEU A 549 0.29 -3.93 40.73
C LEU A 549 -0.80 -4.34 41.73
N ASN A 550 -0.74 -3.84 42.97
CA ASN A 550 -1.78 -4.08 43.97
C ASN A 550 -3.08 -3.33 43.65
#